data_AF-A0A973B1G0-F1
#
_entry.id   AF-A0A973B1G0-F1
#
_cell.length_a   1.000
_cell.length_b   1.000
_cell.length_c   1.000
_cell.angle_alpha   90.00
_cell.angle_beta   90.00
_cell.angle_gamma   90.00
#
_symmetry.space_group_name_H-M   'P 1'
#
loop_
_entity.id
_entity.type
_entity.pdbx_description
1 polymer ?
#
loop_
_entity_poly.entity_id
_entity_poly.type
_entity_poly.pdbx_seq_one_letter_code
_entity_poly.pdbx_strand_id
1 'polypeptide(L)' 'MALHIANPNVVSKVNRLARELGLTKTAVIEQAIDELARTASSTTFPCSPPWEALLVEFDRIPDLEDSREPLLWDAHGLPA' A
#
# COMPACT_ATOMS: atom_id res chain seq x y z
N MET A 1 -8.92 -3.24 31.41
CA MET A 1 -8.39 -4.61 31.66
C MET A 1 -6.89 -4.56 31.46
N ALA A 2 -6.08 -5.23 32.30
CA ALA A 2 -4.62 -5.23 32.13
C ALA A 2 -4.22 -6.25 31.06
N LEU A 3 -3.52 -5.81 30.01
CA LEU A 3 -2.95 -6.69 28.99
C LEU A 3 -1.73 -7.42 29.56
N HIS A 4 -1.76 -8.75 29.63
CA HIS A 4 -0.64 -9.55 30.10
C HIS A 4 0.21 -10.04 28.91
N ILE A 5 1.50 -9.69 28.90
CA ILE A 5 2.45 -10.14 27.88
C ILE A 5 3.29 -11.28 28.45
N ALA A 6 3.02 -12.51 28.01
CA ALA A 6 3.74 -13.69 28.46
C ALA A 6 5.14 -13.84 27.85
N ASN A 7 5.40 -13.20 26.70
CA ASN A 7 6.67 -13.33 26.00
C ASN A 7 7.76 -12.41 26.60
N PRO A 8 8.83 -12.95 27.20
CA PRO A 8 9.86 -12.15 27.89
C PRO A 8 10.66 -11.25 26.93
N ASN A 9 10.82 -11.66 25.67
CA ASN A 9 11.50 -10.85 24.66
C ASN A 9 10.70 -9.59 24.32
N VAL A 10 9.37 -9.69 24.28
CA VAL A 10 8.48 -8.55 24.05
C VAL A 10 8.53 -7.60 25.25
N VAL A 11 8.49 -8.14 26.47
CA VAL A 11 8.63 -7.35 27.70
C VAL A 11 9.96 -6.57 27.73
N SER A 12 11.06 -7.19 27.32
CA SER A 12 12.37 -6.52 27.20
C SER A 12 12.33 -5.36 26.21
N LYS A 13 11.74 -5.56 25.02
CA LYS A 13 11.58 -4.51 24.00
C LYS A 13 10.77 -3.33 24.51
N VAL A 14 9.62 -3.60 25.15
CA VAL A 14 8.75 -2.56 25.72
C VAL A 14 9.49 -1.80 26.83
N ASN A 15 10.19 -2.50 27.72
CA ASN A 15 10.96 -1.86 28.80
C ASN A 15 12.04 -0.92 28.26
N ARG A 16 12.75 -1.35 27.21
CA ARG A 16 13.79 -0.54 26.58
C ARG A 16 13.20 0.72 25.96
N LEU A 17 12.14 0.57 25.17
CA LEU A 17 11.48 1.67 24.49
C LEU A 17 10.83 2.65 25.48
N ALA A 18 10.20 2.15 26.55
CA ALA A 18 9.66 2.96 27.63
C ALA A 18 10.73 3.81 28.33
N ARG A 19 11.92 3.25 28.55
CA ARG A 19 13.05 4.00 29.12
C ARG A 19 13.57 5.07 28.17
N GLU A 20 13.72 4.75 26.89
CA GLU A 20 14.20 5.68 25.87
C GLU A 20 13.24 6.87 25.68
N LEU A 21 11.92 6.64 25.78
CA LEU A 21 10.88 7.65 25.59
C LEU A 21 10.43 8.34 26.90
N GLY A 22 10.90 7.89 28.07
CA GLY A 22 10.45 8.41 29.37
C GLY A 22 8.97 8.13 29.66
N LEU A 23 8.40 7.07 29.09
CA LEU A 23 6.99 6.72 29.18
C LEU A 23 6.78 5.49 30.08
N THR A 24 5.54 5.28 30.52
CA THR A 24 5.16 4.00 31.14
C THR A 24 5.05 2.91 30.08
N LYS A 25 5.19 1.64 30.48
CA LYS A 25 5.07 0.50 29.56
C LYS A 25 3.72 0.51 28.83
N THR A 26 2.64 0.83 29.56
CA THR A 26 1.30 0.94 29.01
C THR A 26 1.20 2.07 28.00
N ALA A 27 1.71 3.26 28.35
CA ALA A 27 1.66 4.43 27.45
C ALA A 27 2.43 4.19 26.14
N VAL A 28 3.59 3.51 26.18
CA VAL A 28 4.32 3.14 24.97
C VAL A 28 3.53 2.18 24.10
N ILE A 29 2.87 1.19 24.70
CA ILE A 29 2.06 0.22 23.96
C ILE A 29 0.86 0.90 23.31
N GLU A 30 0.16 1.76 24.05
CA GLU A 30 -0.98 2.55 23.53
C GLU A 30 -0.55 3.40 22.35
N GLN A 31 0.50 4.20 22.50
CA GLN A 31 1.03 5.04 21.42
C GLN A 31 1.45 4.22 20.19
N ALA A 32 2.11 3.07 20.40
CA ALA A 32 2.54 2.20 19.30
C ALA A 32 1.35 1.58 18.55
N ILE A 33 0.29 1.21 19.26
CA ILE A 33 -0.94 0.68 18.67
C ILE A 33 -1.67 1.77 17.89
N ASP A 34 -1.77 2.99 18.45
CA ASP A 34 -2.40 4.12 17.77
C ASP A 34 -1.67 4.48 16.46
N GLU A 35 -0.34 4.46 16.48
CA GLU A 35 0.47 4.67 15.28
C GLU A 35 0.24 3.59 14.22
N LEU A 36 0.21 2.32 14.65
CA LEU A 36 -0.02 1.19 13.76
C LEU A 36 -1.43 1.25 13.15
N ALA A 37 -2.44 1.57 13.97
CA ALA A 37 -3.83 1.72 13.52
C ALA A 37 -3.96 2.85 12.49
N ARG A 38 -3.27 3.98 12.70
CA ARG A 38 -3.24 5.08 11.74
C ARG A 38 -2.63 4.66 10.40
N THR A 39 -1.50 3.96 10.45
CA THR A 39 -0.79 3.46 9.26
C THR A 39 -1.59 2.39 8.51
N ALA A 40 -2.26 1.50 9.24
CA ALA A 40 -3.14 0.49 8.68
C ALA A 40 -4.35 1.14 7.99
N SER A 41 -4.92 2.19 8.60
CA SER A 41 -6.07 2.93 8.04
C SER A 41 -5.69 3.76 6.81
N SER A 42 -4.48 4.32 6.77
CA SER A 42 -3.97 5.03 5.59
C SER A 42 -3.59 4.10 4.44
N THR A 43 -3.40 2.80 4.71
CA THR A 43 -3.31 1.75 3.69
C THR A 43 -4.73 1.34 3.25
N THR A 44 -5.57 2.34 2.97
CA THR A 44 -6.74 2.11 2.13
C THR A 44 -6.17 1.89 0.74
N PHE A 45 -6.05 0.62 0.34
CA PHE A 45 -5.90 0.29 -1.07
C PHE A 45 -6.97 1.08 -1.82
N PRO A 46 -6.65 1.79 -2.90
CA PRO A 46 -7.70 2.40 -3.69
C PRO A 46 -8.70 1.29 -4.04
N CYS A 47 -9.97 1.53 -3.69
CA CYS A 47 -11.07 0.58 -3.90
C CYS A 47 -11.17 0.18 -5.39
N SER A 48 -10.64 1.06 -6.24
CA SER A 48 -10.38 0.86 -7.65
C SER A 48 -8.95 0.35 -7.87
N PRO A 49 -8.77 -0.78 -8.57
CA PRO A 49 -7.43 -1.24 -8.92
C PRO A 49 -6.71 -0.18 -9.78
N PRO A 50 -5.37 -0.08 -9.68
CA PRO A 50 -4.58 1.00 -10.28
C PRO A 50 -4.72 1.11 -11.80
N TRP A 51 -5.24 0.08 -12.47
CA TRP A 51 -5.48 0.08 -13.91
C TRP A 51 -6.74 0.86 -14.33
N GLU A 52 -7.72 1.08 -13.45
CA GLU A 52 -8.93 1.84 -13.82
C GLU A 52 -8.59 3.29 -14.19
N ALA A 53 -7.65 3.92 -13.46
CA ALA A 53 -7.17 5.25 -13.80
C ALA A 53 -6.44 5.29 -15.15
N LEU A 54 -5.74 4.21 -15.50
CA LEU A 54 -5.06 4.08 -16.80
C LEU A 54 -6.06 3.90 -17.95
N LEU A 55 -7.16 3.16 -17.73
CA LEU A 55 -8.21 3.01 -18.74
C LEU A 55 -9.00 4.31 -18.96
N VAL A 56 -9.31 5.05 -17.89
CA VAL A 56 -9.96 6.36 -18.02
C VAL A 56 -9.10 7.32 -18.85
N GLU A 57 -7.78 7.22 -18.74
CA GLU A 57 -6.88 8.03 -19.56
C GLU A 57 -6.78 7.51 -21.00
N PHE A 58 -6.84 6.19 -21.21
CA PHE A 58 -6.91 5.59 -22.54
C PHE A 58 -8.17 6.00 -23.31
N ASP A 59 -9.33 6.03 -22.65
CA ASP A 59 -10.61 6.47 -23.23
C ASP A 59 -10.62 7.94 -23.68
N ARG A 60 -9.64 8.74 -23.24
CA ARG A 60 -9.48 10.14 -23.64
C ARG A 60 -8.60 10.31 -24.88
N ILE A 61 -7.92 9.25 -25.33
CA ILE A 61 -7.08 9.30 -26.53
C ILE A 61 -8.02 9.48 -27.73
N PRO A 62 -7.94 10.60 -28.47
CA PRO A 62 -8.77 10.79 -29.65
C PRO A 62 -8.39 9.76 -30.72
N ASP A 63 -9.40 9.25 -31.44
CA ASP A 63 -9.16 8.44 -32.63
C ASP A 63 -8.34 9.25 -33.63
N LEU A 64 -7.18 8.72 -34.03
CA LEU A 64 -6.40 9.32 -35.11
C LEU A 64 -6.93 8.80 -36.45
N GLU A 65 -7.47 9.71 -37.28
CA GLU A 65 -7.91 9.41 -38.65
C GLU A 65 -6.77 8.93 -39.54
N ASP A 66 -5.52 9.31 -39.22
CA ASP A 66 -4.35 9.06 -40.04
C ASP A 66 -3.37 8.14 -39.30
N SER A 67 -3.79 6.89 -39.10
CA SER A 67 -2.87 5.79 -38.83
C SER A 67 -2.07 5.53 -40.11
N ARG A 68 -1.07 6.39 -40.35
CA ARG A 68 -0.23 6.32 -41.54
C ARG A 68 0.45 4.95 -41.58
N GLU A 69 -0.11 4.11 -42.43
CA GLU A 69 0.29 2.73 -42.75
C GLU A 69 -0.07 1.69 -41.67
N PRO A 70 -1.27 1.09 -41.73
CA PRO A 70 -1.53 -0.12 -40.95
C PRO A 70 -0.51 -1.18 -41.35
N LEU A 71 0.23 -1.67 -40.35
CA LEU A 71 1.15 -2.78 -40.53
C LEU A 71 0.37 -3.93 -41.18
N LEU A 72 0.80 -4.40 -42.35
CA LEU A 72 0.23 -5.60 -42.93
C LEU A 72 0.72 -6.77 -42.06
N TRP A 73 -0.21 -7.63 -41.64
CA TRP A 73 0.12 -8.81 -40.86
C TRP A 73 0.00 -10.03 -41.75
N ASP A 74 0.97 -10.94 -41.68
CA ASP A 74 0.89 -12.23 -42.35
C ASP A 74 -0.05 -13.21 -41.62
N ALA A 75 -0.23 -14.40 -42.18
CA ALA A 75 -1.08 -15.45 -41.58
C ALA A 75 -0.55 -15.98 -40.22
N HIS A 76 0.68 -15.63 -39.83
CA HIS A 76 1.31 -16.00 -38.57
C HIS A 76 1.30 -14.87 -37.54
N GLY A 77 0.71 -13.71 -37.87
CA GLY A 77 0.68 -12.55 -36.98
C GLY A 77 2.04 -11.87 -36.86
N LEU A 78 2.85 -11.90 -37.92
CA LEU A 78 4.08 -11.12 -38.03
C LEU A 78 3.89 -9.95 -39.00
N PRO A 79 4.66 -8.85 -38.84
CA PRO A 79 4.74 -7.80 -39.85
C PRO A 79 5.14 -8.41 -41.21
N ALA A 80 4.31 -8.20 -42.23
CA ALA A 80 4.51 -8.66 -43.59
C ALA A 80 5.48 -7.77 -44.37
#